data_AF-A0A5E5B2G9-F1
#
_entry.id   AF-A0A5E5B2G9-F1
#
_cell.length_a   1.000
_cell.length_b   1.000
_cell.length_c   1.000
_cell.angle_alpha   90.00
_cell.angle_beta   90.00
_cell.angle_gamma   90.00
#
_symmetry.space_group_name_H-M   'P 1'
#
loop_
_entity.id
_entity.type
_entity.pdbx_description
1 polymer ?
#
loop_
_entity_poly.entity_id
_entity_poly.type
_entity_poly.pdbx_seq_one_letter_code
_entity_poly.pdbx_strand_id
1 'polypeptide(L)'
;MASSTLSVPPLPLSGHFACTSSEEAIQTCRDAESEYALMSIWGQVKDFFRGTHKEAAQRALLRLAHPKTMDEQVAAFAELLRYVAPEDMHRLHWHISSHEVVGFQVGDPVFAPAHDVVDFMKHTTWMDFEDSCHLLLSLRFDGHHVLTGGDDFGLPLHDLTNAPQCAVTTGRCQRQLSAMPTLLDALQIMRLHRDDEIPGLCVRVRVAINALMIEINGTGAPVSGAIGRNAEQLSRLATMLRDRY
;
A
#
# COMPACT_ATOMS: atom_id res chain seq x y z
N MET A 1 51.88 41.33 -60.10
CA MET A 1 52.44 40.79 -58.84
C MET A 1 52.75 42.00 -57.97
N ALA A 2 52.33 42.16 -56.72
CA ALA A 2 51.63 41.33 -55.73
C ALA A 2 50.69 42.29 -54.93
N SER A 3 49.41 41.98 -54.81
CA SER A 3 48.72 41.36 -53.66
C SER A 3 48.63 42.25 -52.41
N SER A 4 47.49 42.94 -52.30
CA SER A 4 47.01 43.60 -51.08
C SER A 4 46.28 42.60 -50.19
N THR A 5 46.71 42.44 -48.95
CA THR A 5 46.03 41.63 -47.92
C THR A 5 44.95 42.46 -47.22
N LEU A 6 43.69 42.05 -47.35
CA LEU A 6 42.57 42.53 -46.54
C LEU A 6 42.50 41.70 -45.26
N SER A 7 42.68 42.34 -44.10
CA SER A 7 42.42 41.74 -42.79
C SER A 7 40.92 41.66 -42.52
N VAL A 8 40.42 40.44 -42.32
CA VAL A 8 39.07 40.14 -41.84
C VAL A 8 39.09 40.20 -40.30
N PRO A 9 38.14 40.86 -39.63
CA PRO A 9 38.05 40.80 -38.18
C PRO A 9 37.48 39.44 -37.72
N PRO A 10 37.92 38.90 -36.58
CA PRO A 10 37.41 37.62 -36.09
C PRO A 10 35.98 37.79 -35.56
N LEU A 11 35.09 36.92 -36.02
CA LEU A 11 33.76 36.71 -35.44
C LEU A 11 33.91 36.18 -34.00
N PRO A 12 33.26 36.80 -32.99
CA PRO A 12 33.21 36.22 -31.66
C PRO A 12 32.18 35.06 -31.68
N LEU A 13 32.68 33.84 -31.81
CA LEU A 13 31.95 32.63 -31.41
C LEU A 13 31.95 32.53 -29.87
N SER A 14 31.15 33.37 -29.22
CA SER A 14 30.86 33.25 -27.79
C SER A 14 29.44 32.73 -27.62
N GLY A 15 29.24 31.45 -27.94
CA GLY A 15 28.04 30.70 -27.59
C GLY A 15 28.19 30.14 -26.17
N HIS A 16 28.07 30.99 -25.16
CA HIS A 16 27.79 30.56 -23.79
C HIS A 16 26.44 31.15 -23.40
N PHE A 17 25.38 30.54 -23.92
CA PHE A 17 24.12 30.57 -23.20
C PHE A 17 24.30 29.63 -22.01
N ALA A 18 24.71 30.19 -20.87
CA ALA A 18 24.40 29.57 -19.60
C ALA A 18 22.88 29.53 -19.51
N CYS A 19 22.29 28.43 -19.98
CA CYS A 19 20.87 28.16 -19.80
C CYS A 19 20.71 27.84 -18.32
N THR A 20 20.61 28.88 -17.50
CA THR A 20 20.08 28.76 -16.15
C THR A 20 18.60 28.46 -16.33
N SER A 21 18.29 27.18 -16.52
CA SER A 21 16.93 26.68 -16.48
C SER A 21 16.35 27.17 -15.15
N SER A 22 15.30 28.01 -15.22
CA SER A 22 14.66 28.50 -14.01
C SER A 22 14.14 27.30 -13.24
N GLU A 23 14.15 27.38 -11.91
CA GLU A 23 13.62 26.32 -11.05
C GLU A 23 12.16 25.97 -11.43
N GLU A 24 11.42 26.97 -11.92
CA GLU A 24 10.07 26.83 -12.48
C GLU A 24 10.02 26.01 -13.79
N ALA A 25 11.00 26.18 -14.69
CA ALA A 25 11.11 25.37 -15.90
C ALA A 25 11.54 23.92 -15.59
N ILE A 26 12.43 23.73 -14.61
CA ILE A 26 12.83 22.39 -14.14
C ILE A 26 11.65 21.67 -13.50
N GLN A 27 10.87 22.38 -12.68
CA GLN A 27 9.68 21.82 -12.04
C GLN A 27 8.61 21.47 -13.08
N THR A 28 8.35 22.36 -14.04
CA THR A 28 7.41 22.10 -15.14
C THR A 28 7.81 20.88 -15.98
N CYS A 29 9.11 20.70 -16.27
CA CYS A 29 9.59 19.51 -16.98
C CYS A 29 9.45 18.23 -16.15
N ARG A 30 9.76 18.29 -14.84
CA ARG A 30 9.59 17.16 -13.93
C ARG A 30 8.11 16.75 -13.81
N ASP A 31 7.22 17.73 -13.73
CA ASP A 31 5.78 17.51 -13.65
C ASP A 31 5.22 16.93 -14.96
N ALA A 32 5.73 17.37 -16.13
CA ALA A 32 5.35 16.79 -17.41
C ALA A 32 5.87 15.35 -17.59
N GLU A 33 7.09 15.07 -17.12
CA GLU A 33 7.65 13.71 -17.10
C GLU A 33 6.86 12.79 -16.15
N SER A 34 6.46 13.30 -14.98
CA SER A 34 5.65 12.54 -14.02
C SER A 34 4.24 12.28 -14.56
N GLU A 35 3.63 13.25 -15.25
CA GLU A 35 2.33 13.07 -15.90
C GLU A 35 2.38 12.04 -17.02
N TYR A 36 3.41 12.08 -17.88
CA TYR A 36 3.61 11.07 -18.93
C TYR A 36 3.84 9.67 -18.35
N ALA A 37 4.69 9.57 -17.31
CA ALA A 37 4.93 8.31 -16.61
C ALA A 37 3.63 7.77 -15.99
N LEU A 38 2.80 8.64 -15.40
CA LEU A 38 1.50 8.24 -14.87
C LEU A 38 0.51 7.81 -15.94
N MET A 39 0.50 8.45 -17.11
CA MET A 39 -0.34 8.03 -18.22
C MET A 39 0.12 6.67 -18.78
N SER A 40 1.43 6.42 -18.75
CA SER A 40 2.00 5.11 -19.09
C SER A 40 1.57 4.04 -18.10
N ILE A 41 1.72 4.30 -16.78
CA ILE A 41 1.27 3.40 -15.71
C ILE A 41 -0.24 3.13 -15.84
N TRP A 42 -1.04 4.19 -15.98
CA TRP A 42 -2.49 4.07 -16.19
C TRP A 42 -2.81 3.19 -17.39
N GLY A 43 -2.09 3.34 -18.51
CA GLY A 43 -2.24 2.48 -19.68
C GLY A 43 -2.03 0.99 -19.38
N GLN A 44 -1.14 0.65 -18.45
CA GLN A 44 -0.85 -0.73 -18.02
C GLN A 44 -1.90 -1.27 -17.04
N VAL A 45 -2.42 -0.44 -16.15
CA VAL A 45 -3.25 -0.88 -15.01
C VAL A 45 -4.76 -0.64 -15.20
N LYS A 46 -5.17 0.16 -16.19
CA LYS A 46 -6.57 0.59 -16.40
C LYS A 46 -7.58 -0.56 -16.51
N ASP A 47 -7.12 -1.73 -16.97
CA ASP A 47 -7.99 -2.88 -17.24
C ASP A 47 -8.26 -3.70 -15.97
N PHE A 48 -7.49 -3.45 -14.90
CA PHE A 48 -7.76 -4.03 -13.57
C PHE A 48 -8.98 -3.39 -12.91
N PHE A 49 -9.37 -2.19 -13.32
CA PHE A 49 -10.44 -1.41 -12.69
C PHE A 49 -11.75 -1.57 -13.44
N ARG A 50 -12.85 -1.65 -12.68
CA ARG A 50 -14.21 -1.72 -13.25
C ARG A 50 -14.46 -0.49 -14.13
N GLY A 51 -15.07 -0.70 -15.29
CA GLY A 51 -15.32 0.35 -16.29
C GLY A 51 -16.02 1.59 -15.72
N THR A 52 -16.92 1.40 -14.76
CA THR A 52 -17.67 2.47 -14.07
C THR A 52 -16.82 3.36 -13.17
N HIS A 53 -15.62 2.93 -12.80
CA HIS A 53 -14.76 3.63 -11.84
C HIS A 53 -13.43 4.11 -12.45
N LYS A 54 -13.24 4.04 -13.77
CA LYS A 54 -11.96 4.36 -14.41
C LYS A 54 -11.43 5.76 -14.07
N GLU A 55 -12.28 6.78 -14.14
CA GLU A 55 -11.86 8.16 -13.78
C GLU A 55 -11.52 8.31 -12.29
N ALA A 56 -12.29 7.66 -11.42
CA ALA A 56 -12.05 7.69 -9.98
C ALA A 56 -10.75 6.96 -9.61
N ALA A 57 -10.50 5.80 -10.23
CA ALA A 57 -9.27 5.04 -10.09
C ALA A 57 -8.05 5.83 -10.61
N GLN A 58 -8.17 6.51 -11.76
CA GLN A 58 -7.10 7.37 -12.27
C GLN A 58 -6.75 8.51 -11.30
N ARG A 59 -7.76 9.17 -10.70
CA ARG A 59 -7.54 10.21 -9.67
C ARG A 59 -6.94 9.65 -8.38
N ALA A 60 -7.34 8.45 -7.97
CA ALA A 60 -6.75 7.78 -6.81
C ALA A 60 -5.29 7.38 -7.10
N LEU A 61 -4.98 6.88 -8.30
CA LEU A 61 -3.61 6.58 -8.70
C LEU A 61 -2.71 7.82 -8.70
N LEU A 62 -3.22 8.97 -9.16
CA LEU A 62 -2.48 10.24 -9.11
C LEU A 62 -2.14 10.63 -7.66
N ARG A 63 -3.09 10.53 -6.74
CA ARG A 63 -2.88 10.80 -5.30
C ARG A 63 -1.96 9.78 -4.65
N LEU A 64 -2.00 8.52 -5.08
CA LEU A 64 -1.09 7.49 -4.61
C LEU A 64 0.37 7.78 -4.99
N ALA A 65 0.58 8.31 -6.20
CA ALA A 65 1.90 8.60 -6.75
C ALA A 65 2.48 9.94 -6.26
N HIS A 66 1.63 10.93 -6.01
CA HIS A 66 2.02 12.25 -5.54
C HIS A 66 1.26 12.66 -4.26
N PRO A 67 1.41 11.89 -3.17
CA PRO A 67 0.70 12.17 -1.92
C PRO A 67 1.30 13.39 -1.22
N LYS A 68 0.45 14.22 -0.60
CA LYS A 68 0.93 15.25 0.35
C LYS A 68 1.22 14.67 1.72
N THR A 69 0.49 13.63 2.11
CA THR A 69 0.62 12.94 3.40
C THR A 69 0.41 11.45 3.21
N MET A 70 0.90 10.65 4.16
CA MET A 70 0.69 9.21 4.19
C MET A 70 -0.80 8.87 4.36
N ASP A 71 -1.57 9.69 5.07
CA ASP A 71 -3.02 9.56 5.19
C ASP A 71 -3.72 9.66 3.82
N GLU A 72 -3.33 10.64 3.00
CA GLU A 72 -3.82 10.77 1.62
C GLU A 72 -3.41 9.57 0.77
N GLN A 73 -2.18 9.07 0.95
CA GLN A 73 -1.66 7.92 0.20
C GLN A 73 -2.43 6.63 0.53
N VAL A 74 -2.64 6.36 1.81
CA VAL A 74 -3.40 5.19 2.29
C VAL A 74 -4.86 5.27 1.85
N ALA A 75 -5.49 6.45 1.96
CA ALA A 75 -6.86 6.66 1.50
C ALA A 75 -6.99 6.45 -0.01
N ALA A 76 -6.02 6.96 -0.79
CA ALA A 76 -5.98 6.74 -2.24
C ALA A 76 -5.81 5.26 -2.59
N PHE A 77 -4.97 4.52 -1.86
CA PHE A 77 -4.82 3.08 -2.06
C PHE A 77 -6.09 2.31 -1.70
N ALA A 78 -6.75 2.67 -0.60
CA ALA A 78 -8.03 2.08 -0.21
C ALA A 78 -9.10 2.31 -1.28
N GLU A 79 -9.18 3.50 -1.86
CA GLU A 79 -10.07 3.79 -3.00
C GLU A 79 -9.78 2.88 -4.21
N LEU A 80 -8.51 2.69 -4.57
CA LEU A 80 -8.14 1.78 -5.66
C LEU A 80 -8.60 0.34 -5.40
N LEU A 81 -8.48 -0.14 -4.16
CA LEU A 81 -8.96 -1.46 -3.75
C LEU A 81 -10.48 -1.62 -3.87
N ARG A 82 -11.26 -0.53 -3.76
CA ARG A 82 -12.72 -0.56 -4.02
C ARG A 82 -13.07 -0.61 -5.50
N TYR A 83 -12.22 -0.02 -6.35
CA TYR A 83 -12.49 0.12 -7.78
C TYR A 83 -11.97 -1.04 -8.63
N VAL A 84 -11.02 -1.81 -8.10
CA VAL A 84 -10.46 -2.98 -8.77
C VAL A 84 -11.53 -4.05 -8.99
N ALA A 85 -11.43 -4.75 -10.12
CA ALA A 85 -12.21 -5.96 -10.35
C ALA A 85 -11.77 -7.03 -9.32
N PRO A 86 -12.70 -7.81 -8.73
CA PRO A 86 -12.34 -8.80 -7.71
C PRO A 86 -11.24 -9.76 -8.18
N GLU A 87 -11.25 -10.13 -9.46
CA GLU A 87 -10.28 -11.04 -10.08
C GLU A 87 -8.86 -10.47 -10.09
N ASP A 88 -8.71 -9.14 -10.18
CA ASP A 88 -7.42 -8.43 -10.24
C ASP A 88 -6.98 -7.86 -8.89
N MET A 89 -7.74 -8.07 -7.82
CA MET A 89 -7.39 -7.57 -6.48
C MET A 89 -6.02 -8.08 -6.00
N HIS A 90 -5.60 -9.27 -6.47
CA HIS A 90 -4.29 -9.84 -6.21
C HIS A 90 -3.12 -9.07 -6.84
N ARG A 91 -3.36 -8.02 -7.63
CA ARG A 91 -2.32 -7.17 -8.22
C ARG A 91 -2.02 -5.92 -7.40
N LEU A 92 -2.82 -5.65 -6.37
CA LEU A 92 -2.67 -4.48 -5.51
C LEU A 92 -2.18 -4.94 -4.13
N HIS A 93 -1.02 -4.42 -3.70
CA HIS A 93 -0.40 -4.81 -2.44
C HIS A 93 0.09 -3.62 -1.63
N TRP A 94 -0.10 -3.68 -0.31
CA TRP A 94 0.60 -2.80 0.62
C TRP A 94 1.75 -3.58 1.24
N HIS A 95 2.99 -3.17 0.95
CA HIS A 95 4.19 -3.83 1.41
C HIS A 95 4.75 -3.15 2.66
N ILE A 96 5.00 -3.96 3.68
CA ILE A 96 5.67 -3.58 4.92
C ILE A 96 6.73 -4.62 5.27
N SER A 97 7.70 -4.22 6.09
CA SER A 97 8.64 -5.13 6.75
C SER A 97 8.49 -5.01 8.27
N SER A 98 9.41 -5.59 9.02
CA SER A 98 9.41 -5.46 10.49
C SER A 98 9.46 -4.01 10.98
N HIS A 99 10.16 -3.11 10.26
CA HIS A 99 10.51 -1.78 10.76
C HIS A 99 10.19 -0.62 9.81
N GLU A 100 9.75 -0.90 8.58
CA GLU A 100 9.44 0.14 7.61
C GLU A 100 8.25 -0.23 6.74
N VAL A 101 7.55 0.81 6.29
CA VAL A 101 6.62 0.69 5.18
C VAL A 101 7.44 0.75 3.89
N VAL A 102 7.34 -0.28 3.06
CA VAL A 102 8.09 -0.37 1.80
C VAL A 102 7.38 0.40 0.69
N GLY A 103 6.05 0.34 0.66
CA GLY A 103 5.24 1.11 -0.28
C GLY A 103 3.99 0.39 -0.76
N PHE A 104 3.39 0.93 -1.83
CA PHE A 104 2.15 0.43 -2.41
C PHE A 104 2.38 -0.04 -3.83
N GLN A 105 2.00 -1.27 -4.14
CA GLN A 105 2.11 -1.86 -5.47
C GLN A 105 0.76 -1.84 -6.17
N VAL A 106 0.75 -1.46 -7.46
CA VAL A 106 -0.42 -1.54 -8.34
C VAL A 106 0.01 -2.14 -9.67
N GLY A 107 -0.18 -3.44 -9.86
CA GLY A 107 0.42 -4.16 -10.97
C GLY A 107 1.92 -4.33 -10.74
N ASP A 108 2.76 -3.88 -11.68
CA ASP A 108 4.22 -3.95 -11.54
C ASP A 108 4.84 -2.75 -10.79
N PRO A 109 4.34 -1.50 -10.97
CA PRO A 109 4.87 -0.35 -10.24
C PRO A 109 4.69 -0.42 -8.73
N VAL A 110 5.72 0.02 -8.00
CA VAL A 110 5.71 0.23 -6.54
C VAL A 110 5.91 1.72 -6.26
N PHE A 111 4.96 2.30 -5.55
CA PHE A 111 4.97 3.70 -5.11
C PHE A 111 5.60 3.77 -3.71
N ALA A 112 6.65 4.58 -3.59
CA ALA A 112 7.32 4.83 -2.32
C ALA A 112 6.36 5.48 -1.31
N PRO A 113 6.52 5.22 -0.01
CA PRO A 113 5.70 5.84 1.02
C PRO A 113 5.91 7.37 1.06
N ALA A 114 4.89 8.09 1.49
CA ALA A 114 4.97 9.52 1.71
C ALA A 114 6.03 9.88 2.78
N HIS A 115 6.53 11.11 2.72
CA HIS A 115 7.64 11.58 3.55
C HIS A 115 7.35 11.59 5.07
N ASP A 116 6.07 11.68 5.45
CA ASP A 116 5.59 11.69 6.84
C ASP A 116 5.27 10.28 7.40
N VAL A 117 5.62 9.21 6.68
CA VAL A 117 5.27 7.82 7.04
C VAL A 117 5.66 7.44 8.48
N VAL A 118 6.84 7.84 8.94
CA VAL A 118 7.33 7.51 10.30
C VAL A 118 6.44 8.13 11.36
N ASP A 119 5.94 9.34 11.12
CA ASP A 119 5.04 10.01 12.06
C ASP A 119 3.62 9.48 11.92
N PHE A 120 3.16 9.23 10.69
CA PHE A 120 1.85 8.63 10.45
C PHE A 120 1.67 7.28 11.15
N MET A 121 2.66 6.37 11.04
CA MET A 121 2.55 5.02 11.65
C MET A 121 2.42 5.04 13.18
N LYS A 122 2.83 6.13 13.85
CA LYS A 122 2.67 6.30 15.31
C LYS A 122 1.28 6.75 15.72
N HIS A 123 0.47 7.24 14.78
CA HIS A 123 -0.84 7.82 15.07
C HIS A 123 -1.95 6.91 14.59
N THR A 124 -3.02 6.81 15.37
CA THR A 124 -4.24 6.16 14.91
C THR A 124 -5.04 7.12 14.05
N THR A 125 -5.17 6.82 12.76
CA THR A 125 -6.06 7.54 11.86
C THR A 125 -7.45 6.92 11.81
N TRP A 126 -8.41 7.69 11.31
CA TRP A 126 -9.76 7.18 11.10
C TRP A 126 -9.83 6.48 9.75
N MET A 127 -10.16 5.19 9.78
CA MET A 127 -10.36 4.37 8.59
C MET A 127 -11.73 3.68 8.65
N ASP A 128 -12.38 3.58 7.50
CA ASP A 128 -13.63 2.85 7.38
C ASP A 128 -13.39 1.33 7.55
N PHE A 129 -14.42 0.62 8.04
CA PHE A 129 -14.32 -0.81 8.30
C PHE A 129 -14.15 -1.64 7.01
N GLU A 130 -14.82 -1.25 5.92
CA GLU A 130 -14.71 -1.94 4.64
C GLU A 130 -13.30 -1.77 4.05
N ASP A 131 -12.78 -0.54 4.08
CA ASP A 131 -11.40 -0.23 3.68
C ASP A 131 -10.38 -1.03 4.46
N SER A 132 -10.57 -1.14 5.77
CA SER A 132 -9.69 -1.90 6.66
C SER A 132 -9.63 -3.37 6.24
N CYS A 133 -10.75 -3.95 5.81
CA CYS A 133 -10.80 -5.34 5.34
C CYS A 133 -10.11 -5.51 3.98
N HIS A 134 -10.31 -4.57 3.04
CA HIS A 134 -9.61 -4.57 1.76
C HIS A 134 -8.09 -4.39 1.92
N LEU A 135 -7.67 -3.48 2.80
CA LEU A 135 -6.27 -3.26 3.11
C LEU A 135 -5.64 -4.50 3.75
N LEU A 136 -6.34 -5.16 4.67
CA LEU A 136 -5.84 -6.39 5.28
C LEU A 136 -5.60 -7.52 4.24
N LEU A 137 -6.43 -7.60 3.20
CA LEU A 137 -6.26 -8.57 2.10
C LEU A 137 -5.10 -8.21 1.16
N SER A 138 -4.82 -6.92 0.98
CA SER A 138 -3.68 -6.47 0.16
C SER A 138 -2.36 -6.46 0.94
N LEU A 139 -2.38 -6.56 2.26
CA LEU A 139 -1.18 -6.45 3.10
C LEU A 139 -0.18 -7.60 2.86
N ARG A 140 1.09 -7.21 2.66
CA ARG A 140 2.25 -8.08 2.49
C ARG A 140 3.31 -7.71 3.52
N PHE A 141 3.78 -8.70 4.26
CA PHE A 141 4.89 -8.58 5.21
C PHE A 141 6.10 -9.33 4.65
N ASP A 142 7.20 -8.62 4.39
CA ASP A 142 8.40 -9.16 3.73
C ASP A 142 8.07 -9.92 2.42
N GLY A 143 7.07 -9.43 1.68
CA GLY A 143 6.57 -10.04 0.43
C GLY A 143 5.53 -11.15 0.59
N HIS A 144 5.27 -11.62 1.82
CA HIS A 144 4.31 -12.69 2.10
C HIS A 144 2.94 -12.12 2.49
N HIS A 145 1.85 -12.73 2.01
CA HIS A 145 0.50 -12.32 2.41
C HIS A 145 0.27 -12.57 3.90
N VAL A 146 -0.06 -11.52 4.65
CA VAL A 146 -0.16 -11.59 6.13
C VAL A 146 -1.15 -12.66 6.62
N LEU A 147 -2.24 -12.91 5.89
CA LEU A 147 -3.27 -13.89 6.29
C LEU A 147 -2.97 -15.33 5.87
N THR A 148 -2.00 -15.58 4.99
CA THR A 148 -1.74 -16.93 4.45
C THR A 148 -0.27 -17.36 4.53
N GLY A 149 0.68 -16.43 4.47
CA GLY A 149 2.12 -16.66 4.55
C GLY A 149 2.71 -16.48 5.95
N GLY A 150 1.88 -16.56 6.99
CA GLY A 150 2.31 -16.36 8.39
C GLY A 150 3.50 -17.23 8.81
N ASP A 151 3.59 -18.45 8.27
CA ASP A 151 4.68 -19.38 8.58
C ASP A 151 6.04 -18.87 8.07
N ASP A 152 6.07 -18.12 6.98
CA ASP A 152 7.29 -17.62 6.35
C ASP A 152 7.97 -16.51 7.17
N PHE A 153 7.18 -15.74 7.93
CA PHE A 153 7.67 -14.68 8.82
C PHE A 153 7.48 -14.98 10.32
N GLY A 154 7.15 -16.24 10.66
CA GLY A 154 7.14 -16.75 12.03
C GLY A 154 5.87 -16.47 12.84
N LEU A 155 4.79 -16.00 12.21
CA LEU A 155 3.47 -15.77 12.80
C LEU A 155 2.44 -16.79 12.29
N PRO A 156 2.44 -18.04 12.78
CA PRO A 156 1.58 -19.12 12.27
C PRO A 156 0.11 -18.94 12.70
N LEU A 157 -0.63 -18.08 11.99
CA LEU A 157 -2.04 -17.82 12.28
C LEU A 157 -2.92 -19.06 12.14
N HIS A 158 -2.50 -20.02 11.32
CA HIS A 158 -3.18 -21.32 11.17
C HIS A 158 -3.13 -22.15 12.45
N ASP A 159 -1.97 -22.22 13.12
CA ASP A 159 -1.82 -22.93 14.40
C ASP A 159 -2.70 -22.31 15.47
N LEU A 160 -2.74 -20.97 15.51
CA LEU A 160 -3.57 -20.22 16.45
C LEU A 160 -5.06 -20.41 16.15
N THR A 161 -5.44 -20.52 14.87
CA THR A 161 -6.81 -20.82 14.45
C THR A 161 -7.26 -22.21 14.91
N ASN A 162 -6.37 -23.21 14.87
CA ASN A 162 -6.69 -24.58 15.26
C ASN A 162 -6.68 -24.80 16.79
N ALA A 163 -5.89 -24.01 17.52
CA ALA A 163 -5.77 -24.11 18.97
C ALA A 163 -5.80 -22.72 19.65
N PRO A 164 -6.90 -21.94 19.54
CA PRO A 164 -6.96 -20.56 20.01
C PRO A 164 -6.86 -20.41 21.53
N GLN A 165 -7.13 -21.48 22.28
CA GLN A 165 -7.00 -21.51 23.75
C GLN A 165 -5.65 -22.03 24.24
N CYS A 166 -4.74 -22.42 23.34
CA CYS A 166 -3.41 -22.85 23.72
C CYS A 166 -2.56 -21.65 24.12
N ALA A 167 -2.38 -21.45 25.43
CA ALA A 167 -1.60 -20.32 25.97
C ALA A 167 -0.16 -20.26 25.41
N VAL A 168 0.45 -21.41 25.10
CA VAL A 168 1.80 -21.48 24.52
C VAL A 168 1.80 -20.92 23.09
N THR A 169 0.85 -21.33 22.26
CA THR A 169 0.70 -20.84 20.87
C THR A 169 0.37 -19.36 20.87
N THR A 170 -0.61 -18.94 21.67
CA THR A 170 -1.00 -17.53 21.80
C THR A 170 0.18 -16.67 22.28
N GLY A 171 0.90 -17.10 23.32
CA GLY A 171 2.06 -16.37 23.84
C GLY A 171 3.25 -16.33 22.88
N ARG A 172 3.41 -17.33 22.01
CA ARG A 172 4.40 -17.29 20.90
C ARG A 172 3.99 -16.26 19.85
N CYS A 173 2.75 -16.30 19.37
CA CYS A 173 2.28 -15.35 18.35
C CYS A 173 2.25 -13.91 18.86
N GLN A 174 1.89 -13.69 20.14
CA GLN A 174 1.97 -12.37 20.76
C GLN A 174 3.40 -11.83 20.78
N ARG A 175 4.38 -12.64 21.20
CA ARG A 175 5.80 -12.22 21.21
C ARG A 175 6.30 -11.92 19.79
N GLN A 176 5.91 -12.73 18.81
CA GLN A 176 6.31 -12.52 17.43
C GLN A 176 5.72 -11.22 16.87
N LEU A 177 4.40 -11.01 17.01
CA LEU A 177 3.76 -9.80 16.52
C LEU A 177 4.30 -8.55 17.24
N SER A 178 4.65 -8.65 18.53
CA SER A 178 5.29 -7.56 19.27
C SER A 178 6.66 -7.17 18.70
N ALA A 179 7.37 -8.09 18.03
CA ALA A 179 8.65 -7.84 17.37
C ALA A 179 8.49 -7.28 15.94
N MET A 180 7.25 -7.09 15.47
CA MET A 180 6.91 -6.56 14.14
C MET A 180 6.12 -5.24 14.29
N PRO A 181 6.76 -4.16 14.78
CA PRO A 181 6.06 -2.93 15.11
C PRO A 181 5.26 -2.37 13.93
N THR A 182 5.82 -2.36 12.72
CA THR A 182 5.13 -1.83 11.53
C THR A 182 3.87 -2.63 11.17
N LEU A 183 3.87 -3.95 11.38
CA LEU A 183 2.66 -4.77 11.20
C LEU A 183 1.61 -4.43 12.25
N LEU A 184 2.03 -4.28 13.51
CA LEU A 184 1.10 -3.90 14.58
C LEU A 184 0.50 -2.50 14.32
N ASP A 185 1.32 -1.53 13.93
CA ASP A 185 0.91 -0.17 13.57
C ASP A 185 -0.09 -0.19 12.40
N ALA A 186 0.17 -0.99 11.37
CA ALA A 186 -0.76 -1.15 10.25
C ALA A 186 -2.13 -1.70 10.71
N LEU A 187 -2.14 -2.70 11.60
CA LEU A 187 -3.37 -3.22 12.21
C LEU A 187 -4.07 -2.16 13.09
N GLN A 188 -3.31 -1.22 13.65
CA GLN A 188 -3.86 -0.11 14.42
C GLN A 188 -4.50 0.97 13.55
N ILE A 189 -3.86 1.33 12.44
CA ILE A 189 -4.43 2.22 11.40
C ILE A 189 -5.74 1.63 10.84
N MET A 190 -5.78 0.32 10.58
CA MET A 190 -6.99 -0.41 10.19
C MET A 190 -7.98 -0.63 11.34
N ARG A 191 -7.70 -0.11 12.54
CA ARG A 191 -8.54 -0.19 13.75
C ARG A 191 -8.94 -1.61 14.17
N LEU A 192 -8.17 -2.62 13.75
CA LEU A 192 -8.48 -4.04 13.99
C LEU A 192 -8.20 -4.49 15.43
N HIS A 193 -7.61 -3.61 16.24
CA HIS A 193 -7.32 -3.85 17.66
C HIS A 193 -8.50 -3.52 18.60
N ARG A 194 -9.59 -2.92 18.11
CA ARG A 194 -10.64 -2.32 18.96
C ARG A 194 -11.78 -3.27 19.34
N ASP A 195 -11.54 -4.57 19.47
CA ASP A 195 -12.59 -5.55 19.83
C ASP A 195 -13.15 -5.34 21.25
N ASP A 196 -12.37 -4.72 22.13
CA ASP A 196 -12.79 -4.33 23.48
C ASP A 196 -13.70 -3.08 23.49
N GLU A 197 -13.48 -2.14 22.57
CA GLU A 197 -14.34 -0.98 22.34
C GLU A 197 -15.58 -1.31 21.49
N ILE A 198 -15.43 -2.25 20.55
CA ILE A 198 -16.45 -2.68 19.58
C ILE A 198 -16.63 -4.20 19.74
N PRO A 199 -17.52 -4.65 20.65
CA PRO A 199 -17.69 -6.07 20.91
C PRO A 199 -18.01 -6.87 19.65
N GLY A 200 -17.22 -7.90 19.38
CA GLY A 200 -17.40 -8.80 18.23
C GLY A 200 -16.78 -8.29 16.92
N LEU A 201 -15.97 -7.23 16.95
CA LEU A 201 -15.19 -6.75 15.81
C LEU A 201 -14.38 -7.88 15.16
N CYS A 202 -13.66 -8.71 15.93
CA CYS A 202 -12.84 -9.79 15.38
C CYS A 202 -13.68 -10.77 14.53
N VAL A 203 -14.90 -11.07 15.00
CA VAL A 203 -15.84 -11.95 14.30
C VAL A 203 -16.38 -11.26 13.03
N ARG A 204 -16.67 -9.96 13.10
CA ARG A 204 -17.08 -9.16 11.94
C ARG A 204 -15.99 -9.11 10.87
N VAL A 205 -14.72 -8.94 11.26
CA VAL A 205 -13.56 -8.99 10.36
C VAL A 205 -13.53 -10.32 9.62
N ARG A 206 -13.66 -11.46 10.31
CA ARG A 206 -13.75 -12.77 9.66
C ARG A 206 -14.86 -12.85 8.63
N VAL A 207 -16.06 -12.39 8.99
CA VAL A 207 -17.24 -12.47 8.11
C VAL A 207 -17.03 -11.61 6.87
N ALA A 208 -16.54 -10.39 7.03
CA ALA A 208 -16.24 -9.48 5.92
C ALA A 208 -15.16 -10.04 5.00
N ILE A 209 -14.05 -10.54 5.55
CA ILE A 209 -12.97 -11.15 4.78
C ILE A 209 -13.46 -12.38 4.01
N ASN A 210 -14.27 -13.24 4.62
CA ASN A 210 -14.84 -14.39 3.91
C ASN A 210 -15.79 -13.95 2.78
N ALA A 211 -16.58 -12.90 2.97
CA ALA A 211 -17.44 -12.36 1.92
C ALA A 211 -16.61 -11.83 0.74
N LEU A 212 -15.58 -11.03 1.01
CA LEU A 212 -14.65 -10.54 -0.01
C LEU A 212 -13.96 -11.69 -0.75
N MET A 213 -13.50 -12.73 -0.04
CA MET A 213 -12.88 -13.91 -0.67
C MET A 213 -13.84 -14.69 -1.58
N ILE A 214 -15.14 -14.70 -1.27
CA ILE A 214 -16.17 -15.30 -2.15
C ILE A 214 -16.33 -14.45 -3.42
N GLU A 215 -16.28 -13.13 -3.32
CA GLU A 215 -16.33 -12.23 -4.47
C GLU A 215 -15.10 -12.40 -5.38
N ILE A 216 -13.91 -12.52 -4.79
CA ILE A 216 -12.64 -12.67 -5.51
C ILE A 216 -12.52 -14.03 -6.21
N ASN A 217 -12.84 -15.12 -5.52
CA ASN A 217 -12.68 -16.48 -6.05
C ASN A 217 -13.89 -16.96 -6.88
N GLY A 218 -14.98 -16.19 -6.87
CA GLY A 218 -16.27 -16.62 -7.40
C GLY A 218 -16.96 -17.68 -6.53
N THR A 219 -18.26 -17.85 -6.73
CA THR A 219 -19.13 -18.74 -5.94
C THR A 219 -18.86 -20.24 -6.13
N GLY A 220 -18.03 -20.62 -7.11
CA GLY A 220 -17.74 -22.02 -7.45
C GLY A 220 -16.52 -22.62 -6.74
N ALA A 221 -15.69 -21.82 -6.09
CA ALA A 221 -14.52 -22.30 -5.36
C ALA A 221 -14.87 -22.59 -3.90
N PRO A 222 -14.49 -23.75 -3.33
CA PRO A 222 -14.61 -23.96 -1.89
C PRO A 222 -13.66 -23.00 -1.17
N VAL A 223 -14.18 -21.85 -0.74
CA VAL A 223 -13.42 -20.92 0.07
C VAL A 223 -13.24 -21.57 1.44
N SER A 224 -12.06 -22.15 1.67
CA SER A 224 -11.64 -22.54 3.01
C SER A 224 -11.68 -21.26 3.85
N GLY A 225 -12.67 -21.12 4.74
CA GLY A 225 -12.81 -19.97 5.63
C GLY A 225 -11.62 -19.75 6.59
N ALA A 226 -10.49 -20.42 6.34
CA ALA A 226 -9.21 -20.26 7.00
C ALA A 226 -8.69 -18.82 6.90
N ILE A 227 -8.80 -18.15 5.75
CA ILE A 227 -8.31 -16.76 5.60
C ILE A 227 -9.07 -15.82 6.57
N GLY A 228 -10.41 -15.92 6.61
CA GLY A 228 -11.19 -15.16 7.58
C GLY A 228 -10.90 -15.53 9.03
N ARG A 229 -10.65 -16.81 9.35
CA ARG A 229 -10.26 -17.21 10.71
C ARG A 229 -8.88 -16.67 11.09
N ASN A 230 -7.92 -16.68 10.17
CA ASN A 230 -6.61 -16.07 10.37
C ASN A 230 -6.74 -14.55 10.62
N ALA A 231 -7.64 -13.88 9.88
CA ALA A 231 -7.95 -12.46 10.11
C ALA A 231 -8.56 -12.21 11.49
N GLU A 232 -9.48 -13.07 11.95
CA GLU A 232 -10.01 -13.02 13.33
C GLU A 232 -8.89 -13.14 14.36
N GLN A 233 -8.00 -14.14 14.21
CA GLN A 233 -6.92 -14.36 15.16
C GLN A 233 -5.92 -13.22 15.17
N LEU A 234 -5.60 -12.64 14.02
CA LEU A 234 -4.71 -11.49 13.91
C LEU A 234 -5.32 -10.25 14.58
N SER A 235 -6.61 -10.00 14.37
CA SER A 235 -7.35 -8.92 15.05
C SER A 235 -7.34 -9.11 16.57
N ARG A 236 -7.58 -10.33 17.06
CA ARG A 236 -7.47 -10.65 18.50
C ARG A 236 -6.08 -10.42 19.06
N LEU A 237 -5.03 -10.81 18.33
CA LEU A 237 -3.64 -10.56 18.72
C LEU A 237 -3.36 -9.05 18.81
N ALA A 238 -3.83 -8.26 17.84
CA ALA A 238 -3.70 -6.81 17.86
C ALA A 238 -4.40 -6.18 19.08
N THR A 239 -5.62 -6.63 19.41
CA THR A 239 -6.33 -6.20 20.63
C THR A 239 -5.52 -6.48 21.90
N MET A 240 -4.94 -7.68 22.02
CA MET A 240 -4.14 -8.04 23.19
C MET A 240 -2.83 -7.24 23.31
N LEU A 241 -2.38 -6.60 22.23
CA LEU A 241 -1.12 -5.84 22.18
C LEU A 241 -1.32 -4.33 22.12
N ARG A 242 -2.57 -3.83 22.10
CA ARG A 242 -2.89 -2.39 21.98
C ARG A 242 -2.14 -1.52 23.00
N ASP A 243 -2.09 -1.98 24.24
CA ASP A 243 -1.58 -1.19 25.37
C ASP A 243 -0.06 -1.41 25.64
N ARG A 244 0.64 -2.16 24.77
CA ARG A 244 2.08 -2.44 24.94
C ARG A 244 3.00 -1.46 24.23
N TYR A 245 2.43 -0.42 23.62
CA TYR A 245 3.13 0.68 22.96
C TYR A 245 2.67 2.02 23.55
#